data_AF-A0A957ZK44-F1
#
_entry.id   AF-A0A957ZK44-F1
#
_cell.length_a   1.000
_cell.length_b   1.000
_cell.length_c   1.000
_cell.angle_alpha   90.00
_cell.angle_beta   90.00
_cell.angle_gamma   90.00
#
_symmetry.space_group_name_H-M   'P 1'
#
loop_
_entity.id
_entity.type
_entity.pdbx_description
1 polymer ?
#
loop_
_entity_poly.entity_id
_entity_poly.type
_entity_poly.pdbx_seq_one_letter_code
_entity_poly.pdbx_strand_id
1 'polypeptide(L)'
;PWLVASFWGVFVAIIAPPWYLDATRWLMIGGLAGLVPALRFVRRARDGLSLVYLALLPWLAIVALSVLYWTQTVEYGEQGRLAHIGASAFGVTMAVGWAGWLPARWRSLAHGLLVAAMIAAAAAGFVVLRNAFALPPAASAMAAPQRALDARFDGGMRVAGVDFPAGAAVAPGSTLPVTLYFTTDAPIAEDYTLFLHLAGESDDLLYQFDGVAQAGRHPTRQWVPGMLFADRYDIPIPATAIPQLATLSLGFYPAEDANLRRPLIDASGQVLGDRLVLAPVRIVEPGQGAPAAAPPLARFDNGITLLGAQLQSGDDGMPAGVSLIWGTTTTLHSDYTVFVQVLDAENRILAQVDQQPQEGQSPTSTWRAGDVVQDAVAWTADTSG
;
A
#
# COMPACT_ATOMS: atom_id res chain seq x y z
N PRO A 1 23.64 -10.28 1.66
CA PRO A 1 22.69 -10.68 0.60
C PRO A 1 22.08 -9.49 -0.16
N TRP A 2 21.54 -8.50 0.55
CA TRP A 2 20.84 -7.35 -0.03
C TRP A 2 21.75 -6.46 -0.90
N LEU A 3 22.99 -6.21 -0.47
CA LEU A 3 23.97 -5.39 -1.20
C LEU A 3 24.18 -5.84 -2.66
N VAL A 4 24.28 -7.15 -2.88
CA VAL A 4 24.49 -7.76 -4.21
C VAL A 4 23.24 -7.64 -5.08
N ALA A 5 22.06 -7.86 -4.51
CA ALA A 5 20.80 -7.72 -5.24
C ALA A 5 20.55 -6.25 -5.63
N SER A 6 20.82 -5.33 -4.71
CA SER A 6 20.63 -3.89 -4.86
C SER A 6 21.54 -3.28 -5.93
N PHE A 7 22.74 -3.84 -6.17
CA PHE A 7 23.62 -3.37 -7.25
C PHE A 7 23.06 -3.64 -8.65
N TRP A 8 22.38 -4.77 -8.87
CA TRP A 8 22.00 -5.23 -10.20
C TRP A 8 20.53 -5.04 -10.55
N GLY A 9 19.65 -5.09 -9.56
CA GLY A 9 18.23 -5.31 -9.81
C GLY A 9 17.29 -4.71 -8.78
N VAL A 10 17.73 -3.74 -7.97
CA VAL A 10 16.80 -2.95 -7.17
C VAL A 10 16.79 -1.51 -7.69
N PHE A 11 15.63 -1.11 -8.18
CA PHE A 11 15.39 0.18 -8.84
C PHE A 11 14.32 0.94 -8.08
N VAL A 12 14.72 1.57 -6.97
CA VAL A 12 13.80 2.28 -6.06
C VAL A 12 12.69 1.34 -5.58
N ALA A 13 11.48 1.41 -6.15
CA ALA A 13 10.34 0.61 -5.75
C ALA A 13 10.25 -0.77 -6.43
N ILE A 14 11.18 -1.09 -7.34
CA ILE A 14 11.12 -2.32 -8.13
C ILE A 14 12.29 -3.23 -7.77
N ILE A 15 11.97 -4.45 -7.36
CA ILE A 15 12.94 -5.54 -7.18
C ILE A 15 12.82 -6.46 -8.38
N ALA A 16 13.93 -6.70 -9.07
CA ALA A 16 13.99 -7.60 -10.21
C ALA A 16 13.63 -9.03 -9.80
N PRO A 17 13.06 -9.84 -10.71
CA PRO A 17 12.65 -11.20 -10.40
C PRO A 17 13.80 -12.07 -9.86
N PRO A 18 13.50 -13.10 -9.03
CA PRO A 18 14.52 -13.97 -8.42
C PRO A 18 15.53 -14.54 -9.43
N TRP A 19 15.07 -14.99 -10.60
CA TRP A 19 15.94 -15.54 -11.65
C TRP A 19 16.99 -14.54 -12.14
N TYR A 20 16.66 -13.24 -12.21
CA TYR A 20 17.57 -12.20 -12.65
C TYR A 20 18.63 -11.92 -11.59
N LEU A 21 18.20 -11.83 -10.33
CA LEU A 21 19.07 -11.63 -9.18
C LEU A 21 20.02 -12.82 -8.98
N ASP A 22 19.53 -14.05 -9.16
CA ASP A 22 20.36 -15.24 -9.05
C ASP A 22 21.33 -15.38 -10.23
N ALA A 23 20.90 -15.08 -11.46
CA ALA A 23 21.78 -15.09 -12.63
C ALA A 23 22.94 -14.10 -12.49
N THR A 24 22.65 -12.85 -12.10
CA THR A 24 23.66 -11.83 -11.87
C THR A 24 24.57 -12.19 -10.68
N ARG A 25 24.01 -12.73 -9.59
CA ARG A 25 24.78 -13.23 -8.44
C ARG A 25 25.76 -14.34 -8.83
N TRP A 26 25.32 -15.37 -9.53
CA TRP A 26 26.19 -16.47 -9.95
C TRP A 26 27.23 -16.04 -10.97
N LEU A 27 26.87 -15.11 -11.86
CA LEU A 27 27.82 -14.50 -12.77
C LEU A 27 28.95 -13.80 -12.00
N MET A 28 28.62 -13.03 -10.96
CA MET A 28 29.60 -12.37 -10.10
C MET A 28 30.47 -13.37 -9.33
N ILE A 29 29.86 -14.37 -8.67
CA ILE A 29 30.59 -15.38 -7.91
C ILE A 29 31.56 -16.13 -8.83
N GLY A 30 31.12 -16.51 -10.03
CA GLY A 30 31.95 -17.19 -11.02
C GLY A 30 33.16 -16.34 -11.44
N GLY A 31 32.97 -15.05 -11.71
CA GLY A 31 34.10 -14.17 -12.03
C GLY A 31 35.05 -13.97 -10.86
N LEU A 32 34.54 -13.65 -9.67
CA LEU A 32 35.37 -13.47 -8.48
C LEU A 32 36.18 -14.73 -8.13
N ALA A 33 35.57 -15.92 -8.20
CA ALA A 33 36.26 -17.19 -7.98
C ALA A 33 37.34 -17.46 -9.04
N GLY A 34 37.10 -17.03 -10.28
CA GLY A 34 38.07 -17.13 -11.37
C GLY A 34 39.31 -16.24 -11.23
N LEU A 35 39.32 -15.29 -10.30
CA LEU A 35 40.53 -14.52 -9.98
C LEU A 35 41.64 -15.40 -9.41
N VAL A 36 41.30 -16.45 -8.66
CA VAL A 36 42.29 -17.37 -8.05
C VAL A 36 43.20 -18.02 -9.10
N PRO A 37 42.68 -18.67 -10.16
CA PRO A 37 43.53 -19.14 -11.25
C PRO A 37 44.11 -17.99 -12.08
N ALA A 38 43.42 -16.84 -12.22
CA ALA A 38 43.94 -15.68 -12.94
C ALA A 38 45.26 -15.13 -12.37
N LEU A 39 45.42 -15.15 -11.03
CA LEU A 39 46.64 -14.71 -10.34
C LEU A 39 47.90 -15.48 -10.79
N ARG A 40 47.78 -16.75 -11.21
CA ARG A 40 48.89 -17.55 -11.73
C ARG A 40 49.41 -17.00 -13.06
N PHE A 41 48.54 -16.39 -13.86
CA PHE A 41 48.91 -15.75 -15.13
C PHE A 41 49.48 -14.36 -14.92
N VAL A 42 48.88 -13.56 -14.02
CA VAL A 42 49.38 -12.22 -13.68
C VAL A 42 50.81 -12.29 -13.10
N ARG A 43 51.12 -13.30 -12.29
CA ARG A 43 52.49 -13.53 -11.78
C ARG A 43 53.52 -13.89 -12.86
N ARG A 44 53.08 -14.41 -14.01
CA ARG A 44 53.95 -14.82 -15.13
C ARG A 44 54.08 -13.74 -16.21
N ALA A 45 53.11 -12.83 -16.33
CA ALA A 45 53.12 -11.74 -17.29
C ALA A 45 53.91 -10.55 -16.73
N ARG A 46 55.06 -10.23 -17.32
CA ARG A 46 55.91 -9.07 -16.99
C ARG A 46 55.47 -7.80 -17.73
N ASP A 47 54.16 -7.61 -17.90
CA ASP A 47 53.63 -6.56 -18.77
C ASP A 47 52.81 -5.53 -17.97
N GLY A 48 52.68 -4.30 -18.49
CA GLY A 48 52.04 -3.14 -17.83
C GLY A 48 50.60 -3.35 -17.35
N LEU A 49 49.93 -4.42 -17.77
CA LEU A 49 48.62 -4.86 -17.26
C LEU A 49 48.67 -5.25 -15.77
N SER A 50 49.80 -5.72 -15.27
CA SER A 50 49.99 -6.04 -13.84
C SER A 50 49.86 -4.81 -12.93
N LEU A 51 50.26 -3.63 -13.39
CA LEU A 51 50.08 -2.35 -12.68
C LEU A 51 48.61 -1.91 -12.63
N VAL A 52 47.84 -2.18 -13.68
CA VAL A 52 46.40 -1.90 -13.71
C VAL A 52 45.67 -2.72 -12.65
N TYR A 53 46.02 -4.00 -12.49
CA TYR A 53 45.42 -4.84 -11.43
C TYR A 53 45.83 -4.43 -10.02
N LEU A 54 47.09 -4.02 -9.84
CA LEU A 54 47.59 -3.48 -8.57
C LEU A 54 46.90 -2.17 -8.17
N ALA A 55 46.36 -1.40 -9.12
CA ALA A 55 45.57 -0.20 -8.83
C ALA A 55 44.07 -0.49 -8.63
N LEU A 56 43.47 -1.38 -9.43
CA LEU A 56 42.03 -1.63 -9.43
C LEU A 56 41.53 -2.48 -8.26
N LEU A 57 42.32 -3.45 -7.77
CA LEU A 57 41.91 -4.27 -6.63
C LEU A 57 41.86 -3.49 -5.31
N PRO A 58 42.87 -2.65 -4.96
CA PRO A 58 42.75 -1.77 -3.81
C PRO A 58 41.60 -0.78 -3.95
N TRP A 59 41.34 -0.24 -5.14
CA TRP A 59 40.18 0.62 -5.38
C TRP A 59 38.86 -0.10 -5.11
N LEU A 60 38.69 -1.32 -5.65
CA LEU A 60 37.50 -2.14 -5.41
C LEU A 60 37.34 -2.47 -3.92
N ALA A 61 38.44 -2.74 -3.22
CA ALA A 61 38.45 -2.97 -1.78
C ALA A 61 38.05 -1.71 -0.99
N ILE A 62 38.57 -0.53 -1.36
CA ILE A 62 38.19 0.75 -0.76
C ILE A 62 36.69 0.98 -0.95
N VAL A 63 36.17 0.87 -2.18
CA VAL A 63 34.74 1.03 -2.46
C VAL A 63 33.90 0.03 -1.66
N ALA A 64 34.29 -1.25 -1.65
CA ALA A 64 33.57 -2.29 -0.89
C ALA A 64 33.56 -1.99 0.62
N LEU A 65 34.71 -1.62 1.20
CA LEU A 65 34.83 -1.25 2.61
C LEU A 65 34.06 0.02 2.94
N SER A 66 34.08 1.04 2.08
CA SER A 66 33.31 2.27 2.26
C SER A 66 31.80 2.01 2.22
N VAL A 67 31.34 1.17 1.28
CA VAL A 67 29.92 0.78 1.20
C VAL A 67 29.52 -0.08 2.39
N LEU A 68 30.35 -1.03 2.82
CA LEU A 68 30.14 -1.83 4.04
C LEU A 68 30.07 -0.96 5.29
N TYR A 69 31.00 -0.02 5.44
CA TYR A 69 31.02 0.93 6.54
C TYR A 69 29.74 1.78 6.55
N TRP A 70 29.39 2.38 5.40
CA TRP A 70 28.16 3.16 5.28
C TRP A 70 26.91 2.33 5.61
N THR A 71 26.85 1.09 5.10
CA THR A 71 25.78 0.12 5.36
C THR A 71 25.61 -0.18 6.85
N GLN A 72 26.69 -0.20 7.62
CA GLN A 72 26.65 -0.40 9.07
C GLN A 72 26.20 0.85 9.83
N THR A 73 26.39 2.04 9.24
CA THR A 73 26.04 3.32 9.89
C THR A 73 24.63 3.80 9.57
N VAL A 74 23.98 3.27 8.53
CA VAL A 74 22.67 3.72 8.06
C VAL A 74 21.68 2.55 8.07
N GLU A 75 20.60 2.72 8.84
CA GLU A 75 19.58 1.69 9.07
C GLU A 75 18.61 1.52 7.89
N TYR A 76 18.54 2.50 6.97
CA TYR A 76 17.61 2.53 5.83
C TYR A 76 18.27 2.92 4.49
N GLY A 77 17.95 2.21 3.40
CA GLY A 77 18.26 2.65 2.02
C GLY A 77 18.73 1.54 1.06
N GLU A 78 18.56 1.79 -0.25
CA GLU A 78 19.09 0.93 -1.32
C GLU A 78 20.59 1.14 -1.52
N GLN A 79 21.40 0.27 -0.92
CA GLN A 79 22.82 0.52 -0.66
C GLN A 79 23.74 0.13 -1.83
N GLY A 80 23.27 -0.76 -2.72
CA GLY A 80 24.07 -1.26 -3.84
C GLY A 80 24.45 -0.18 -4.85
N ARG A 81 23.63 0.86 -5.01
CA ARG A 81 23.93 1.98 -5.94
C ARG A 81 25.23 2.70 -5.62
N LEU A 82 25.64 2.75 -4.35
CA LEU A 82 26.87 3.43 -3.93
C LEU A 82 28.13 2.74 -4.47
N ALA A 83 28.06 1.44 -4.78
CA ALA A 83 29.16 0.71 -5.39
C ALA A 83 29.38 1.03 -6.88
N HIS A 84 28.53 1.84 -7.53
CA HIS A 84 28.68 2.22 -8.95
C HIS A 84 29.97 2.99 -9.22
N ILE A 85 30.52 3.71 -8.24
CA ILE A 85 31.82 4.37 -8.38
C ILE A 85 32.98 3.36 -8.59
N GLY A 86 32.76 2.09 -8.21
CA GLY A 86 33.66 0.98 -8.45
C GLY A 86 33.37 0.17 -9.72
N ALA A 87 32.36 0.53 -10.52
CA ALA A 87 31.87 -0.29 -11.63
C ALA A 87 32.95 -0.63 -12.66
N SER A 88 33.85 0.31 -12.98
CA SER A 88 34.95 0.08 -13.93
C SER A 88 35.96 -0.95 -13.39
N ALA A 89 36.34 -0.85 -12.11
CA ALA A 89 37.24 -1.81 -11.47
C ALA A 89 36.57 -3.18 -11.31
N PHE A 90 35.28 -3.17 -11.00
CA PHE A 90 34.47 -4.37 -10.94
C PHE A 90 34.39 -5.08 -12.30
N GLY A 91 34.09 -4.36 -13.39
CA GLY A 91 34.02 -4.91 -14.75
C GLY A 91 35.32 -5.53 -15.23
N VAL A 92 36.46 -4.86 -14.98
CA VAL A 92 37.80 -5.41 -15.30
C VAL A 92 38.08 -6.67 -14.48
N THR A 93 37.80 -6.65 -13.19
CA THR A 93 37.93 -7.81 -12.29
C THR A 93 37.09 -8.98 -12.79
N MET A 94 35.86 -8.73 -13.23
CA MET A 94 34.97 -9.73 -13.79
C MET A 94 35.51 -10.35 -15.09
N ALA A 95 36.03 -9.54 -16.00
CA ALA A 95 36.63 -10.02 -17.25
C ALA A 95 37.85 -10.92 -17.00
N VAL A 96 38.75 -10.48 -16.11
CA VAL A 96 39.94 -11.25 -15.71
C VAL A 96 39.55 -12.55 -15.02
N GLY A 97 38.57 -12.47 -14.12
CA GLY A 97 38.05 -13.60 -13.39
C GLY A 97 37.54 -14.70 -14.32
N TRP A 98 36.63 -14.35 -15.23
CA TRP A 98 36.11 -15.29 -16.22
C TRP A 98 37.18 -15.84 -17.17
N ALA A 99 38.15 -15.01 -17.57
CA ALA A 99 39.29 -15.47 -18.37
C ALA A 99 40.25 -16.40 -17.59
N GLY A 100 40.25 -16.35 -16.26
CA GLY A 100 41.08 -17.17 -15.37
C GLY A 100 40.73 -18.65 -15.39
N TRP A 101 39.47 -18.99 -15.67
CA TRP A 101 39.00 -20.38 -15.79
C TRP A 101 39.52 -21.10 -17.04
N LEU A 102 39.98 -20.35 -18.04
CA LEU A 102 40.22 -20.88 -19.39
C LEU A 102 41.69 -20.70 -19.85
N PRO A 103 42.22 -21.64 -20.65
CA PRO A 103 43.53 -21.47 -21.30
C PRO A 103 43.57 -20.27 -22.23
N ALA A 104 44.77 -19.72 -22.48
CA ALA A 104 44.96 -18.50 -23.28
C ALA A 104 44.23 -18.50 -24.65
N ARG A 105 44.22 -19.64 -25.35
CA ARG A 105 43.55 -19.81 -26.65
C ARG A 105 42.03 -19.62 -26.63
N TRP A 106 41.38 -19.79 -25.47
CA TRP A 106 39.93 -19.67 -25.31
C TRP A 106 39.50 -18.32 -24.69
N ARG A 107 40.45 -17.45 -24.35
CA ARG A 107 40.14 -16.19 -23.67
C ARG A 107 39.31 -15.26 -24.53
N SER A 108 39.57 -15.14 -25.83
CA SER A 108 38.76 -14.30 -26.73
C SER A 108 37.30 -14.74 -26.73
N LEU A 109 37.06 -16.05 -26.81
CA LEU A 109 35.71 -16.63 -26.69
C LEU A 109 35.09 -16.31 -25.31
N ALA A 110 35.85 -16.46 -24.22
CA ALA A 110 35.37 -16.16 -22.86
C ALA A 110 34.92 -14.70 -22.71
N HIS A 111 35.70 -13.75 -23.21
CA HIS A 111 35.32 -12.33 -23.22
C HIS A 111 34.09 -12.09 -24.09
N GLY A 112 34.03 -12.70 -25.28
CA GLY A 112 32.87 -12.62 -26.16
C GLY A 112 31.58 -13.13 -25.50
N LEU A 113 31.66 -14.27 -24.81
CA LEU A 113 30.54 -14.83 -24.05
C LEU A 113 30.16 -13.96 -22.85
N LEU A 114 31.14 -13.38 -22.14
CA LEU A 114 30.87 -12.46 -21.04
C LEU A 114 30.18 -11.17 -21.53
N VAL A 115 30.64 -10.60 -22.65
CA VAL A 115 29.98 -9.45 -23.28
C VAL A 115 28.56 -9.80 -23.70
N ALA A 116 28.35 -10.95 -24.34
CA ALA A 116 27.02 -11.42 -24.71
C ALA A 116 26.12 -11.60 -23.48
N ALA A 117 26.65 -12.15 -22.38
CA ALA A 117 25.92 -12.31 -21.12
C ALA A 117 25.57 -10.96 -20.48
N MET A 118 26.46 -9.97 -20.54
CA MET A 118 26.19 -8.60 -20.04
C MET A 118 25.15 -7.87 -20.89
N ILE A 119 25.18 -8.01 -22.22
CA ILE A 119 24.14 -7.48 -23.10
C ILE A 119 22.80 -8.16 -22.82
N ALA A 120 22.80 -9.49 -22.65
CA ALA A 120 21.58 -10.22 -22.30
C ALA A 120 21.02 -9.80 -20.94
N ALA A 121 21.87 -9.62 -19.92
CA ALA A 121 21.46 -9.11 -18.62
C ALA A 121 20.89 -7.68 -18.73
N ALA A 122 21.55 -6.79 -19.47
CA ALA A 122 21.05 -5.43 -19.69
C ALA A 122 19.70 -5.40 -20.42
N ALA A 123 19.55 -6.21 -21.48
CA ALA A 123 18.28 -6.34 -22.21
C ALA A 123 17.17 -6.91 -21.32
N ALA A 124 17.48 -7.90 -20.50
CA ALA A 124 16.52 -8.48 -19.57
C ALA A 124 16.12 -7.49 -18.46
N GLY A 125 17.07 -6.73 -17.93
CA GLY A 125 16.81 -5.63 -17.00
C GLY A 125 15.95 -4.53 -17.62
N PHE A 126 16.19 -4.18 -18.89
CA PHE A 126 15.33 -3.25 -19.64
C PHE A 126 13.89 -3.76 -19.78
N VAL A 127 13.69 -5.05 -20.06
CA VAL A 127 12.34 -5.64 -20.11
C VAL A 127 11.65 -5.57 -18.75
N VAL A 128 12.37 -5.87 -17.66
CA VAL A 128 11.83 -5.74 -16.29
C VAL A 128 11.38 -4.31 -16.02
N LEU A 129 12.23 -3.33 -16.30
CA LEU A 129 11.92 -1.90 -16.09
C LEU A 129 10.77 -1.44 -16.97
N ARG A 130 10.79 -1.76 -18.27
CA ARG A 130 9.73 -1.40 -19.22
C ARG A 130 8.38 -1.93 -18.76
N ASN A 131 8.32 -3.17 -18.27
CA ASN A 131 7.07 -3.76 -17.81
C ASN A 131 6.61 -3.16 -16.49
N ALA A 132 7.54 -2.87 -15.57
CA ALA A 132 7.20 -2.29 -14.28
C ALA A 132 6.67 -0.85 -14.40
N PHE A 133 7.24 -0.04 -15.31
CA PHE A 133 6.83 1.34 -15.59
C PHE A 133 5.85 1.46 -16.78
N ALA A 134 5.28 0.34 -17.23
CA ALA A 134 4.20 0.40 -18.20
C ALA A 134 2.97 1.08 -17.58
N LEU A 135 2.13 1.71 -18.42
CA LEU A 135 0.85 2.24 -17.98
C LEU A 135 0.04 1.11 -17.30
N PRO A 136 -0.67 1.41 -16.20
CA PRO A 136 -1.58 0.45 -15.60
C PRO A 136 -2.63 -0.03 -16.63
N PRO A 137 -3.10 -1.27 -16.51
CA PRO A 137 -4.17 -1.76 -17.38
C PRO A 137 -5.42 -0.86 -17.24
N ALA A 138 -6.02 -0.50 -18.38
CA ALA A 138 -7.22 0.34 -18.40
C ALA A 138 -8.43 -0.38 -17.78
N ALA A 139 -9.31 0.39 -17.15
CA ALA A 139 -10.46 -0.13 -16.40
C ALA A 139 -11.48 -0.96 -17.20
N SER A 140 -11.49 -0.97 -18.53
CA SER A 140 -12.33 -1.91 -19.29
C SER A 140 -11.94 -3.38 -19.02
N ALA A 141 -10.76 -3.62 -18.44
CA ALA A 141 -10.32 -4.92 -17.93
C ALA A 141 -10.57 -5.10 -16.42
N MET A 142 -11.18 -4.12 -15.73
CA MET A 142 -11.41 -4.11 -14.28
C MET A 142 -12.91 -3.96 -13.96
N ALA A 143 -13.33 -4.50 -12.81
CA ALA A 143 -14.66 -4.22 -12.30
C ALA A 143 -14.78 -2.73 -11.94
N ALA A 144 -15.97 -2.14 -12.12
CA ALA A 144 -16.26 -0.81 -11.60
C ALA A 144 -16.10 -0.78 -10.07
N PRO A 145 -15.69 0.36 -9.48
CA PRO A 145 -15.62 0.49 -8.02
C PRO A 145 -16.99 0.18 -7.40
N GLN A 146 -16.99 -0.59 -6.31
CA GLN A 146 -18.18 -0.87 -5.51
C GLN A 146 -18.73 0.42 -4.90
N ARG A 147 -17.85 1.29 -4.39
CA ARG A 147 -18.20 2.64 -3.95
C ARG A 147 -17.64 3.67 -4.91
N ALA A 148 -18.49 4.07 -5.86
CA ALA A 148 -18.20 5.15 -6.78
C ALA A 148 -18.10 6.49 -6.04
N LEU A 149 -17.12 7.30 -6.44
CA LEU A 149 -16.88 8.67 -5.97
C LEU A 149 -16.72 9.58 -7.19
N ASP A 150 -17.01 10.87 -7.04
CA ASP A 150 -16.66 11.91 -8.02
C ASP A 150 -15.96 13.06 -7.30
N ALA A 151 -14.80 12.75 -6.72
CA ALA A 151 -14.00 13.72 -5.97
C ALA A 151 -12.90 14.30 -6.87
N ARG A 152 -12.92 15.63 -7.05
CA ARG A 152 -12.03 16.34 -7.97
C ARG A 152 -11.07 17.20 -7.19
N PHE A 153 -9.80 17.13 -7.51
CA PHE A 153 -8.78 18.01 -6.95
C PHE A 153 -8.36 19.04 -7.99
N ASP A 154 -8.12 20.26 -7.52
CA ASP A 154 -7.43 21.28 -8.32
C ASP A 154 -6.09 20.71 -8.82
N GLY A 155 -5.73 21.03 -10.06
CA GLY A 155 -4.63 20.38 -10.79
C GLY A 155 -5.04 19.14 -11.60
N GLY A 156 -6.30 18.71 -11.56
CA GLY A 156 -6.88 17.76 -12.51
C GLY A 156 -6.93 16.29 -12.07
N MET A 157 -6.52 15.97 -10.84
CA MET A 157 -6.65 14.60 -10.30
C MET A 157 -8.10 14.33 -9.90
N ARG A 158 -8.60 13.14 -10.23
CA ARG A 158 -9.94 12.70 -9.81
C ARG A 158 -9.90 11.34 -9.15
N VAL A 159 -10.57 11.21 -8.01
CA VAL A 159 -10.81 9.94 -7.32
C VAL A 159 -12.21 9.46 -7.73
N ALA A 160 -12.22 8.38 -8.51
CA ALA A 160 -13.43 7.80 -9.11
C ALA A 160 -14.10 6.75 -8.21
N GLY A 161 -13.43 6.27 -7.16
CA GLY A 161 -13.98 5.30 -6.24
C GLY A 161 -12.98 4.73 -5.25
N VAL A 162 -13.50 3.97 -4.30
CA VAL A 162 -12.72 3.23 -3.30
C VAL A 162 -13.40 1.92 -2.97
N ASP A 163 -12.63 0.84 -2.85
CA ASP A 163 -13.14 -0.45 -2.39
C ASP A 163 -12.39 -0.92 -1.15
N PHE A 164 -13.13 -1.58 -0.26
CA PHE A 164 -12.61 -2.28 0.91
C PHE A 164 -12.96 -3.77 0.77
N PRO A 165 -12.14 -4.57 0.08
CA PRO A 165 -12.48 -5.96 -0.25
C PRO A 165 -12.75 -6.85 0.97
N ALA A 166 -12.16 -6.50 2.12
CA ALA A 166 -12.37 -7.19 3.41
C ALA A 166 -13.30 -6.42 4.36
N GLY A 167 -13.94 -5.34 3.91
CA GLY A 167 -14.72 -4.41 4.73
C GLY A 167 -13.87 -3.34 5.40
N ALA A 168 -14.50 -2.27 5.89
CA ALA A 168 -13.83 -1.16 6.56
C ALA A 168 -13.66 -1.41 8.08
N ALA A 169 -13.26 -2.62 8.46
CA ALA A 169 -12.90 -2.97 9.82
C ALA A 169 -11.71 -3.92 9.89
N VAL A 170 -10.83 -3.69 10.87
CA VAL A 170 -9.53 -4.34 10.93
C VAL A 170 -9.05 -4.46 12.37
N ALA A 171 -8.42 -5.58 12.71
CA ALA A 171 -7.87 -5.81 14.03
C ALA A 171 -6.46 -5.21 14.16
N PRO A 172 -6.03 -4.78 15.35
CA PRO A 172 -4.63 -4.40 15.61
C PRO A 172 -3.65 -5.47 15.13
N GLY A 173 -2.54 -5.04 14.51
CA GLY A 173 -1.52 -5.94 13.96
C GLY A 173 -1.91 -6.62 12.64
N SER A 174 -3.13 -6.40 12.14
CA SER A 174 -3.57 -6.86 10.82
C SER A 174 -3.41 -5.77 9.76
N THR A 175 -3.80 -6.07 8.52
CA THR A 175 -3.71 -5.16 7.38
C THR A 175 -5.10 -4.91 6.81
N LEU A 176 -5.41 -3.64 6.52
CA LEU A 176 -6.61 -3.23 5.82
C LEU A 176 -6.32 -3.11 4.31
N PRO A 177 -6.85 -4.01 3.46
CA PRO A 177 -6.72 -3.87 2.02
C PRO A 177 -7.67 -2.79 1.50
N VAL A 178 -7.12 -1.83 0.73
CA VAL A 178 -7.86 -0.73 0.11
C VAL A 178 -7.51 -0.69 -1.38
N THR A 179 -8.51 -0.54 -2.24
CA THR A 179 -8.29 -0.26 -3.67
C THR A 179 -8.86 1.11 -4.00
N LEU A 180 -8.01 2.01 -4.48
CA LEU A 180 -8.38 3.35 -4.93
C LEU A 180 -8.48 3.39 -6.44
N TYR A 181 -9.44 4.13 -6.96
CA TYR A 181 -9.65 4.27 -8.39
C TYR A 181 -9.45 5.72 -8.79
N PHE A 182 -8.56 5.94 -9.76
CA PHE A 182 -8.12 7.26 -10.17
C PHE A 182 -8.36 7.48 -11.66
N THR A 183 -8.63 8.74 -12.01
CA THR A 183 -8.70 9.18 -13.39
C THR A 183 -8.37 10.68 -13.49
N THR A 184 -8.32 11.20 -14.70
CA THR A 184 -8.22 12.63 -14.97
C THR A 184 -9.04 12.99 -16.20
N ASP A 185 -9.54 14.22 -16.27
CA ASP A 185 -10.31 14.72 -17.40
C ASP A 185 -9.43 15.54 -18.38
N ALA A 186 -8.22 15.92 -17.99
CA ALA A 186 -7.28 16.70 -18.79
C ALA A 186 -5.81 16.36 -18.47
N PRO A 187 -4.85 16.65 -19.35
CA PRO A 187 -3.44 16.41 -19.06
C PRO A 187 -2.98 17.16 -17.80
N ILE A 188 -2.28 16.46 -16.90
CA ILE A 188 -1.73 17.03 -15.67
C ILE A 188 -0.28 17.46 -15.93
N ALA A 189 0.03 18.75 -15.71
CA ALA A 189 1.34 19.32 -16.03
C ALA A 189 2.38 19.17 -14.90
N GLU A 190 1.94 18.91 -13.67
CA GLU A 190 2.78 18.81 -12.47
C GLU A 190 2.80 17.37 -11.93
N ASP A 191 3.90 17.02 -11.24
CA ASP A 191 3.95 15.79 -10.46
C ASP A 191 3.41 16.07 -9.07
N TYR A 192 2.38 15.32 -8.66
CA TYR A 192 1.78 15.38 -7.34
C TYR A 192 2.12 14.13 -6.54
N THR A 193 2.39 14.34 -5.26
CA THR A 193 2.45 13.29 -4.25
C THR A 193 1.05 13.05 -3.71
N LEU A 194 0.62 11.80 -3.74
CA LEU A 194 -0.59 11.31 -3.08
C LEU A 194 -0.26 11.03 -1.61
N PHE A 195 -1.09 11.52 -0.70
CA PHE A 195 -1.06 11.10 0.69
C PHE A 195 -2.29 10.26 1.06
N LEU A 196 -2.08 9.23 1.89
CA LEU A 196 -3.12 8.44 2.53
C LEU A 196 -2.85 8.41 4.04
N HIS A 197 -3.79 8.94 4.81
CA HIS A 197 -3.68 9.03 6.26
C HIS A 197 -4.83 8.30 6.92
N LEU A 198 -4.50 7.41 7.86
CA LEU A 198 -5.45 6.83 8.80
C LEU A 198 -5.24 7.50 10.16
N ALA A 199 -6.19 8.32 10.58
CA ALA A 199 -6.14 9.03 11.85
C ALA A 199 -7.18 8.48 12.83
N GLY A 200 -6.82 8.27 14.08
CA GLY A 200 -7.73 7.89 15.17
C GLY A 200 -8.61 9.05 15.63
N GLU A 201 -9.40 8.82 16.70
CA GLU A 201 -10.36 9.81 17.22
C GLU A 201 -9.67 11.07 17.78
N SER A 202 -8.42 10.96 18.24
CA SER A 202 -7.64 12.08 18.77
C SER A 202 -6.73 12.73 17.71
N ASP A 203 -7.00 12.50 16.42
CA ASP A 203 -6.15 12.87 15.28
C ASP A 203 -4.73 12.25 15.36
N ASP A 204 -4.59 11.15 16.10
CA ASP A 204 -3.38 10.35 16.19
C ASP A 204 -3.18 9.56 14.89
N LEU A 205 -2.03 9.75 14.24
CA LEU A 205 -1.76 9.14 12.95
C LEU A 205 -1.36 7.67 13.12
N LEU A 206 -2.26 6.77 12.77
CA LEU A 206 -2.07 5.32 12.85
C LEU A 206 -1.33 4.78 11.62
N TYR A 207 -1.52 5.42 10.48
CA TYR A 207 -0.83 5.11 9.24
C TYR A 207 -0.66 6.35 8.39
N GLN A 208 0.51 6.43 7.74
CA GLN A 208 0.85 7.46 6.80
C GLN A 208 1.50 6.84 5.57
N PHE A 209 1.03 7.25 4.40
CA PHE A 209 1.70 7.04 3.13
C PHE A 209 1.76 8.37 2.39
N ASP A 210 2.94 8.69 1.88
CA ASP A 210 3.19 9.81 0.99
C ASP A 210 4.02 9.28 -0.18
N GLY A 211 3.47 9.32 -1.38
CA GLY A 211 4.20 8.84 -2.55
C GLY A 211 3.45 8.98 -3.86
N VAL A 212 4.06 8.42 -4.90
CA VAL A 212 3.45 8.32 -6.22
C VAL A 212 2.63 7.03 -6.30
N ALA A 213 1.49 7.10 -6.98
CA ALA A 213 0.61 5.96 -7.21
C ALA A 213 1.35 4.76 -7.87
N GLN A 214 0.76 3.57 -7.75
CA GLN A 214 1.28 2.31 -8.26
C GLN A 214 2.66 1.99 -7.70
N ALA A 215 2.84 2.16 -6.39
CA ALA A 215 4.12 1.99 -5.70
C ALA A 215 5.25 2.78 -6.35
N GLY A 216 5.03 4.07 -6.64
CA GLY A 216 6.04 4.94 -7.22
C GLY A 216 6.18 4.90 -8.74
N ARG A 217 5.34 4.13 -9.45
CA ARG A 217 5.53 3.82 -10.88
C ARG A 217 4.65 4.65 -11.81
N HIS A 218 3.62 5.32 -11.30
CA HIS A 218 2.67 6.05 -12.12
C HIS A 218 2.42 7.49 -11.63
N PRO A 219 3.38 8.41 -11.87
CA PRO A 219 3.22 9.83 -11.52
C PRO A 219 2.07 10.49 -12.26
N THR A 220 1.51 11.57 -11.69
CA THR A 220 0.32 12.25 -12.22
C THR A 220 0.49 12.76 -13.64
N ARG A 221 1.69 13.18 -14.04
CA ARG A 221 1.98 13.56 -15.45
C ARG A 221 1.75 12.44 -16.47
N GLN A 222 1.76 11.18 -16.04
CA GLN A 222 1.51 10.04 -16.91
C GLN A 222 0.02 9.65 -16.98
N TRP A 223 -0.83 10.28 -16.17
CA TRP A 223 -2.26 9.96 -16.19
C TRP A 223 -2.85 10.36 -17.54
N VAL A 224 -3.53 9.42 -18.17
CA VAL A 224 -4.14 9.62 -19.49
C VAL A 224 -5.59 10.09 -19.29
N PRO A 225 -6.00 11.22 -19.90
CA PRO A 225 -7.38 11.70 -19.80
C PRO A 225 -8.42 10.63 -20.16
N GLY A 226 -9.43 10.47 -19.31
CA GLY A 226 -10.49 9.47 -19.44
C GLY A 226 -10.06 8.03 -19.13
N MET A 227 -8.78 7.76 -18.87
CA MET A 227 -8.31 6.45 -18.45
C MET A 227 -8.57 6.29 -16.95
N LEU A 228 -9.35 5.29 -16.59
CA LEU A 228 -9.52 4.85 -15.22
C LEU A 228 -8.49 3.74 -14.94
N PHE A 229 -7.78 3.86 -13.82
CA PHE A 229 -6.91 2.82 -13.29
C PHE A 229 -7.12 2.67 -11.79
N ALA A 230 -6.80 1.50 -11.23
CA ALA A 230 -6.86 1.29 -9.79
C ALA A 230 -5.47 1.15 -9.20
N ASP A 231 -5.35 1.46 -7.91
CA ASP A 231 -4.14 1.34 -7.12
C ASP A 231 -4.46 0.65 -5.79
N ARG A 232 -3.61 -0.29 -5.40
CA ARG A 232 -3.88 -1.17 -4.25
C ARG A 232 -2.94 -0.84 -3.10
N TYR A 233 -3.53 -0.70 -1.92
CA TYR A 233 -2.84 -0.36 -0.69
C TYR A 233 -3.14 -1.41 0.37
N ASP A 234 -2.08 -1.87 1.01
CA ASP A 234 -2.13 -2.71 2.19
C ASP A 234 -1.76 -1.81 3.37
N ILE A 235 -2.76 -1.38 4.15
CA ILE A 235 -2.58 -0.45 5.27
C ILE A 235 -2.34 -1.26 6.56
N PRO A 236 -1.09 -1.39 7.05
CA PRO A 236 -0.83 -2.08 8.31
C PRO A 236 -1.35 -1.26 9.49
N ILE A 237 -2.05 -1.93 10.40
CA ILE A 237 -2.54 -1.33 11.64
C ILE A 237 -1.56 -1.67 12.76
N PRO A 238 -1.07 -0.70 13.55
CA PRO A 238 -0.20 -0.97 14.68
C PRO A 238 -0.80 -2.01 15.62
N ALA A 239 0.00 -2.96 16.11
CA ALA A 239 -0.44 -3.94 17.09
C ALA A 239 -0.82 -3.30 18.45
N THR A 240 -0.35 -2.08 18.69
CA THR A 240 -0.65 -1.24 19.86
C THR A 240 -1.90 -0.37 19.67
N ALA A 241 -2.54 -0.39 18.50
CA ALA A 241 -3.75 0.38 18.27
C ALA A 241 -4.87 -0.12 19.19
N ILE A 242 -5.60 0.81 19.79
CA ILE A 242 -6.77 0.51 20.61
C ILE A 242 -8.02 0.43 19.72
N PRO A 243 -9.07 -0.30 20.14
CA PRO A 243 -10.35 -0.27 19.45
C PRO A 243 -10.93 1.15 19.44
N GLN A 244 -11.25 1.66 18.24
CA GLN A 244 -11.78 3.01 18.02
C GLN A 244 -12.30 3.16 16.58
N LEU A 245 -13.01 4.25 16.29
CA LEU A 245 -13.35 4.63 14.92
C LEU A 245 -12.27 5.56 14.34
N ALA A 246 -11.49 5.06 13.40
CA ALA A 246 -10.49 5.86 12.68
C ALA A 246 -11.07 6.42 11.37
N THR A 247 -10.44 7.46 10.82
CA THR A 247 -10.81 8.07 9.55
C THR A 247 -9.70 7.88 8.53
N LEU A 248 -10.02 7.21 7.41
CA LEU A 248 -9.12 7.12 6.26
C LEU A 248 -9.36 8.32 5.33
N SER A 249 -8.31 9.08 5.07
CA SER A 249 -8.35 10.28 4.22
C SER A 249 -7.25 10.27 3.16
N LEU A 250 -7.51 11.00 2.08
CA LEU A 250 -6.66 11.08 0.89
C LEU A 250 -6.52 12.52 0.43
N GLY A 251 -5.36 12.90 -0.10
CA GLY A 251 -5.22 14.13 -0.86
C GLY A 251 -3.94 14.18 -1.67
N PHE A 252 -3.67 15.34 -2.26
CA PHE A 252 -2.53 15.57 -3.13
C PHE A 252 -1.79 16.86 -2.78
N TYR A 253 -0.48 16.90 -3.00
CA TYR A 253 0.33 18.12 -2.96
C TYR A 253 1.45 18.06 -4.02
N PRO A 254 1.96 19.20 -4.52
CA PRO A 254 3.07 19.21 -5.48
C PRO A 254 4.29 18.46 -4.94
N ALA A 255 4.93 17.61 -5.75
CA ALA A 255 6.11 16.85 -5.32
C ALA A 255 7.26 17.72 -4.79
N GLU A 256 7.29 19.00 -5.15
CA GLU A 256 8.29 19.99 -4.73
C GLU A 256 7.96 20.68 -3.40
N ASP A 257 6.70 20.70 -2.96
CA ASP A 257 6.27 21.38 -1.71
C ASP A 257 5.07 20.69 -1.05
N ALA A 258 5.33 20.02 0.08
CA ALA A 258 4.32 19.33 0.87
C ALA A 258 3.33 20.25 1.61
N ASN A 259 3.64 21.54 1.72
CA ASN A 259 2.76 22.51 2.40
C ASN A 259 1.61 22.98 1.49
N LEU A 260 1.72 22.77 0.17
CA LEU A 260 0.75 23.23 -0.80
C LEU A 260 -0.28 22.15 -1.15
N ARG A 261 -1.11 21.77 -0.16
CA ARG A 261 -2.20 20.80 -0.41
C ARG A 261 -3.15 21.31 -1.49
N ARG A 262 -3.47 20.43 -2.44
CA ARG A 262 -4.38 20.78 -3.53
C ARG A 262 -5.83 20.76 -3.04
N PRO A 263 -6.60 21.83 -3.30
CA PRO A 263 -8.00 21.88 -2.95
C PRO A 263 -8.82 20.74 -3.55
N LEU A 264 -9.67 20.13 -2.74
CA LEU A 264 -10.82 19.35 -3.19
C LEU A 264 -11.89 20.35 -3.66
N ILE A 265 -12.42 20.16 -4.86
CA ILE A 265 -13.39 21.04 -5.51
C ILE A 265 -14.65 20.30 -5.94
N ASP A 266 -15.78 20.99 -5.93
CA ASP A 266 -17.05 20.47 -6.45
C ASP A 266 -17.19 20.68 -7.98
N ALA A 267 -18.34 20.30 -8.53
CA ALA A 267 -18.64 20.47 -9.95
C ALA A 267 -18.73 21.95 -10.41
N SER A 268 -18.95 22.88 -9.48
CA SER A 268 -18.98 24.33 -9.73
C SER A 268 -17.61 25.01 -9.58
N GLY A 269 -16.61 24.27 -9.10
CA GLY A 269 -15.28 24.78 -8.77
C GLY A 269 -15.15 25.37 -7.36
N GLN A 270 -16.17 25.21 -6.51
CA GLN A 270 -16.09 25.62 -5.10
C GLN A 270 -15.16 24.69 -4.33
N VAL A 271 -14.29 25.26 -3.50
CA VAL A 271 -13.40 24.51 -2.60
C VAL A 271 -14.19 23.91 -1.45
N LEU A 272 -14.06 22.59 -1.28
CA LEU A 272 -14.69 21.80 -0.22
C LEU A 272 -13.72 21.47 0.93
N GLY A 273 -12.42 21.58 0.69
CA GLY A 273 -11.36 21.24 1.65
C GLY A 273 -10.04 20.96 0.94
N ASP A 274 -9.11 20.31 1.64
CA ASP A 274 -7.78 19.94 1.12
C ASP A 274 -7.50 18.41 1.20
N ARG A 275 -8.50 17.65 1.67
CA ARG A 275 -8.50 16.19 1.73
C ARG A 275 -9.90 15.64 1.50
N LEU A 276 -9.94 14.46 0.93
CA LEU A 276 -11.13 13.62 0.77
C LEU A 276 -11.18 12.61 1.91
N VAL A 277 -12.29 12.57 2.65
CA VAL A 277 -12.57 11.47 3.59
C VAL A 277 -13.09 10.29 2.79
N LEU A 278 -12.34 9.18 2.78
CA LEU A 278 -12.70 7.98 2.03
C LEU A 278 -13.72 7.14 2.78
N ALA A 279 -13.45 6.83 4.05
CA ALA A 279 -14.36 6.07 4.90
C ALA A 279 -13.96 6.17 6.39
N PRO A 280 -14.91 6.01 7.31
CA PRO A 280 -14.58 5.54 8.64
C PRO A 280 -14.03 4.10 8.57
N VAL A 281 -13.08 3.78 9.43
CA VAL A 281 -12.44 2.48 9.57
C VAL A 281 -12.54 2.08 11.03
N ARG A 282 -13.28 1.01 11.33
CA ARG A 282 -13.43 0.54 12.70
C ARG A 282 -12.25 -0.35 13.07
N ILE A 283 -11.46 0.07 14.05
CA ILE A 283 -10.42 -0.76 14.64
C ILE A 283 -11.11 -1.62 15.69
N VAL A 284 -11.12 -2.92 15.44
CA VAL A 284 -11.91 -3.87 16.24
C VAL A 284 -11.00 -4.68 17.14
N GLU A 285 -11.49 -4.95 18.34
CA GLU A 285 -10.85 -5.91 19.22
C GLU A 285 -10.81 -7.29 18.55
N PRO A 286 -9.67 -8.00 18.56
CA PRO A 286 -9.60 -9.35 18.03
C PRO A 286 -10.51 -10.29 18.85
N GLY A 287 -11.61 -10.74 18.24
CA GLY A 287 -12.29 -11.95 18.70
C GLY A 287 -13.30 -11.80 19.83
N GLN A 288 -14.37 -11.04 19.62
CA GLN A 288 -15.66 -11.41 20.21
C GLN A 288 -16.47 -12.18 19.17
N GLY A 289 -16.25 -13.50 19.14
CA GLY A 289 -17.06 -14.41 18.35
C GLY A 289 -18.53 -14.32 18.74
N ALA A 290 -19.42 -14.46 17.76
CA ALA A 290 -20.85 -14.41 17.97
C ALA A 290 -21.29 -15.32 19.14
N PRO A 291 -22.20 -14.88 20.02
CA PRO A 291 -22.84 -15.77 20.98
C PRO A 291 -23.46 -16.96 20.24
N ALA A 292 -23.24 -18.16 20.77
CA ALA A 292 -23.75 -19.39 20.16
C ALA A 292 -25.30 -19.43 20.12
N ALA A 293 -25.83 -19.65 18.91
CA ALA A 293 -26.98 -20.52 18.61
C ALA A 293 -28.40 -20.16 19.08
N ALA A 294 -28.80 -18.87 19.10
CA ALA A 294 -30.21 -18.51 18.98
C ALA A 294 -30.53 -18.10 17.53
N PRO A 295 -31.69 -18.50 16.95
CA PRO A 295 -32.11 -17.96 15.66
C PRO A 295 -32.32 -16.44 15.80
N PRO A 296 -31.95 -15.64 14.78
CA PRO A 296 -32.16 -14.20 14.83
C PRO A 296 -33.66 -13.88 14.93
N LEU A 297 -33.98 -12.83 15.68
CA LEU A 297 -35.33 -12.27 15.77
C LEU A 297 -35.83 -11.76 14.41
N ALA A 298 -34.93 -11.20 13.59
CA ALA A 298 -35.22 -10.74 12.25
C ALA A 298 -34.00 -10.86 11.33
N ARG A 299 -34.25 -10.99 10.03
CA ARG A 299 -33.23 -10.96 8.97
C ARG A 299 -33.66 -9.95 7.91
N PHE A 300 -32.75 -9.05 7.59
CA PHE A 300 -32.90 -8.10 6.50
C PHE A 300 -32.29 -8.69 5.22
N ASP A 301 -32.78 -8.25 4.07
CA ASP A 301 -32.35 -8.77 2.76
C ASP A 301 -30.86 -8.51 2.46
N ASN A 302 -30.33 -7.41 2.99
CA ASN A 302 -28.94 -6.98 2.87
C ASN A 302 -27.95 -7.76 3.76
N GLY A 303 -28.42 -8.77 4.49
CA GLY A 303 -27.60 -9.63 5.35
C GLY A 303 -27.47 -9.15 6.80
N ILE A 304 -28.02 -7.99 7.17
CA ILE A 304 -28.15 -7.58 8.57
C ILE A 304 -29.12 -8.51 9.29
N THR A 305 -28.82 -8.84 10.54
CA THR A 305 -29.65 -9.66 11.40
C THR A 305 -29.82 -8.99 12.76
N LEU A 306 -31.04 -9.03 13.29
CA LEU A 306 -31.31 -8.68 14.67
C LEU A 306 -31.25 -9.97 15.50
N LEU A 307 -30.21 -10.11 16.31
CA LEU A 307 -29.96 -11.29 17.15
C LEU A 307 -30.69 -11.20 18.50
N GLY A 308 -30.88 -10.00 19.03
CA GLY A 308 -31.53 -9.77 20.31
C GLY A 308 -32.09 -8.36 20.41
N ALA A 309 -33.18 -8.22 21.16
CA ALA A 309 -33.79 -6.95 21.50
C ALA A 309 -34.36 -7.06 22.92
N GLN A 310 -33.96 -6.15 23.81
CA GLN A 310 -34.40 -6.14 25.20
C GLN A 310 -34.80 -4.73 25.60
N LEU A 311 -36.05 -4.57 26.04
CA LEU A 311 -36.56 -3.30 26.53
C LEU A 311 -35.84 -2.91 27.82
N GLN A 312 -35.43 -1.66 27.92
CA GLN A 312 -34.87 -1.06 29.12
C GLN A 312 -35.94 -0.23 29.82
N SER A 313 -36.08 -0.44 31.13
CA SER A 313 -36.96 0.37 31.98
C SER A 313 -36.18 1.52 32.61
N GLY A 314 -36.79 2.70 32.68
CA GLY A 314 -36.31 3.83 33.45
C GLY A 314 -36.59 3.68 34.94
N ASP A 315 -36.17 4.67 35.74
CA ASP A 315 -36.33 4.69 37.20
C ASP A 315 -37.80 4.69 37.66
N ASP A 316 -38.70 5.17 36.80
CA ASP A 316 -40.15 5.18 36.97
C ASP A 316 -40.82 3.84 36.59
N GLY A 317 -40.04 2.85 36.12
CA GLY A 317 -40.52 1.57 35.62
C GLY A 317 -41.07 1.63 34.18
N MET A 318 -41.09 2.80 33.54
CA MET A 318 -41.57 2.97 32.17
C MET A 318 -40.48 2.61 31.15
N PRO A 319 -40.85 2.22 29.91
CA PRO A 319 -39.87 1.98 28.86
C PRO A 319 -39.07 3.25 28.53
N ALA A 320 -37.75 3.20 28.71
CA ALA A 320 -36.84 4.33 28.48
C ALA A 320 -35.81 4.06 27.35
N GLY A 321 -35.75 2.82 26.85
CA GLY A 321 -34.85 2.46 25.79
C GLY A 321 -34.96 1.01 25.36
N VAL A 322 -34.12 0.61 24.41
CA VAL A 322 -33.95 -0.78 23.97
C VAL A 322 -32.47 -1.08 23.76
N SER A 323 -32.00 -2.19 24.34
CA SER A 323 -30.73 -2.81 23.96
C SER A 323 -30.94 -3.71 22.76
N LEU A 324 -30.13 -3.54 21.74
CA LEU A 324 -30.17 -4.31 20.50
C LEU A 324 -28.85 -5.07 20.34
N ILE A 325 -28.94 -6.30 19.84
CA ILE A 325 -27.77 -7.08 19.43
C ILE A 325 -27.94 -7.33 17.94
N TRP A 326 -27.06 -6.72 17.16
CA TRP A 326 -27.01 -6.86 15.72
C TRP A 326 -25.95 -7.88 15.31
N GLY A 327 -26.15 -8.51 14.16
CA GLY A 327 -25.12 -9.28 13.47
C GLY A 327 -25.23 -9.11 11.97
N THR A 328 -24.23 -9.53 11.21
CA THR A 328 -24.32 -9.56 9.74
C THR A 328 -23.75 -10.85 9.16
N THR A 329 -24.37 -11.39 8.12
CA THR A 329 -23.86 -12.56 7.38
C THR A 329 -22.94 -12.19 6.22
N THR A 330 -22.88 -10.90 5.87
CA THR A 330 -22.15 -10.35 4.73
C THR A 330 -21.32 -9.14 5.18
N THR A 331 -20.26 -8.84 4.44
CA THR A 331 -19.57 -7.56 4.60
C THR A 331 -20.44 -6.46 4.00
N LEU A 332 -20.66 -5.40 4.77
CA LEU A 332 -21.49 -4.27 4.37
C LEU A 332 -20.60 -3.12 3.86
N HIS A 333 -21.15 -2.32 2.96
CA HIS A 333 -20.43 -1.21 2.31
C HIS A 333 -21.20 0.11 2.33
N SER A 334 -22.37 0.12 2.97
CA SER A 334 -23.26 1.27 3.06
C SER A 334 -23.64 1.52 4.51
N ASP A 335 -23.76 2.80 4.85
CA ASP A 335 -24.28 3.23 6.16
C ASP A 335 -25.80 3.21 6.13
N TYR A 336 -26.39 2.49 7.08
CA TYR A 336 -27.82 2.38 7.32
C TYR A 336 -28.16 3.05 8.64
N THR A 337 -29.32 3.71 8.68
CA THR A 337 -29.89 4.29 9.90
C THR A 337 -30.86 3.29 10.52
N VAL A 338 -30.71 3.02 11.80
CA VAL A 338 -31.67 2.29 12.61
C VAL A 338 -32.73 3.29 13.09
N PHE A 339 -34.00 2.97 12.87
CA PHE A 339 -35.12 3.70 13.47
C PHE A 339 -35.83 2.81 14.49
N VAL A 340 -36.07 3.34 15.68
CA VAL A 340 -36.85 2.70 16.74
C VAL A 340 -38.06 3.57 17.04
N GLN A 341 -39.25 2.98 17.01
CA GLN A 341 -40.51 3.67 17.27
C GLN A 341 -41.25 3.02 18.43
N VAL A 342 -41.77 3.84 19.32
CA VAL A 342 -42.75 3.45 20.34
C VAL A 342 -44.11 3.82 19.81
N LEU A 343 -45.02 2.85 19.72
CA LEU A 343 -46.37 3.05 19.19
C LEU A 343 -47.41 2.83 20.29
N ASP A 344 -48.51 3.58 20.24
CA ASP A 344 -49.70 3.28 21.04
C ASP A 344 -50.58 2.18 20.41
N ALA A 345 -51.71 1.87 21.05
CA ALA A 345 -52.65 0.86 20.58
C ALA A 345 -53.30 1.20 19.22
N GLU A 346 -53.29 2.46 18.82
CA GLU A 346 -53.79 2.96 17.54
C GLU A 346 -52.67 3.11 16.47
N ASN A 347 -51.47 2.59 16.74
CA ASN A 347 -50.26 2.73 15.91
C ASN A 347 -49.78 4.18 15.73
N ARG A 348 -50.11 5.09 16.64
CA ARG A 348 -49.53 6.45 16.65
C ARG A 348 -48.16 6.41 17.30
N ILE A 349 -47.21 7.15 16.72
CA ILE A 349 -45.84 7.24 17.23
C ILE A 349 -45.83 8.12 18.48
N LEU A 350 -45.48 7.51 19.61
CA LEU A 350 -45.28 8.17 20.91
C LEU A 350 -43.83 8.66 21.08
N ALA A 351 -42.86 7.92 20.53
CA ALA A 351 -41.46 8.29 20.50
C ALA A 351 -40.77 7.67 19.29
N GLN A 352 -39.75 8.34 18.77
CA GLN A 352 -38.93 7.85 17.67
C GLN A 352 -37.47 8.28 17.85
N VAL A 353 -36.56 7.36 17.55
CA VAL A 353 -35.11 7.63 17.51
C VAL A 353 -34.55 7.05 16.22
N ASP A 354 -33.90 7.89 15.45
CA ASP A 354 -33.25 7.53 14.19
C ASP A 354 -31.75 7.81 14.32
N GLN A 355 -30.94 6.75 14.38
CA GLN A 355 -29.50 6.87 14.56
C GLN A 355 -28.73 5.73 13.87
N GLN A 356 -27.45 5.96 13.60
CA GLN A 356 -26.56 4.85 13.30
C GLN A 356 -26.28 4.04 14.59
N PRO A 357 -25.96 2.74 14.47
CA PRO A 357 -25.62 1.92 15.63
C PRO A 357 -24.51 2.54 16.49
N GLN A 358 -24.66 2.43 17.81
CA GLN A 358 -23.77 3.03 18.81
C GLN A 358 -23.57 4.54 18.60
N GLU A 359 -24.64 5.28 18.29
CA GLU A 359 -24.60 6.74 18.07
C GLU A 359 -23.58 7.15 16.98
N GLY A 360 -23.37 6.29 15.99
CA GLY A 360 -22.41 6.51 14.90
C GLY A 360 -21.00 5.97 15.14
N GLN A 361 -20.73 5.35 16.29
CA GLN A 361 -19.43 4.70 16.58
C GLN A 361 -19.27 3.33 15.92
N SER A 362 -20.36 2.76 15.39
CA SER A 362 -20.34 1.53 14.61
C SER A 362 -21.12 1.66 13.30
N PRO A 363 -20.67 2.53 12.36
CA PRO A 363 -21.33 2.69 11.06
C PRO A 363 -21.42 1.34 10.36
N THR A 364 -22.57 1.02 9.77
CA THR A 364 -22.79 -0.32 9.19
C THR A 364 -21.86 -0.61 8.02
N SER A 365 -21.32 0.40 7.32
CA SER A 365 -20.29 0.20 6.29
C SER A 365 -18.97 -0.37 6.83
N THR A 366 -18.79 -0.39 8.15
CA THR A 366 -17.65 -1.01 8.83
C THR A 366 -17.91 -2.44 9.30
N TRP A 367 -19.10 -3.01 9.04
CA TRP A 367 -19.44 -4.35 9.52
C TRP A 367 -18.97 -5.43 8.54
N ARG A 368 -18.31 -6.45 9.07
CA ARG A 368 -17.85 -7.63 8.32
C ARG A 368 -18.72 -8.83 8.62
N ALA A 369 -18.76 -9.77 7.69
CA ALA A 369 -19.46 -11.04 7.90
C ALA A 369 -19.04 -11.69 9.24
N GLY A 370 -20.03 -11.98 10.08
CA GLY A 370 -19.84 -12.57 11.40
C GLY A 370 -19.64 -11.56 12.54
N ASP A 371 -19.50 -10.26 12.27
CA ASP A 371 -19.44 -9.24 13.31
C ASP A 371 -20.76 -9.22 14.11
N VAL A 372 -20.65 -8.98 15.41
CA VAL A 372 -21.77 -8.75 16.33
C VAL A 372 -21.58 -7.38 16.97
N VAL A 373 -22.65 -6.57 16.94
CA VAL A 373 -22.63 -5.19 17.44
C VAL A 373 -23.72 -5.04 18.49
N GLN A 374 -23.32 -4.70 19.71
CA GLN A 374 -24.24 -4.33 20.77
C GLN A 374 -24.57 -2.84 20.64
N ASP A 375 -25.83 -2.49 20.77
CA ASP A 375 -26.33 -1.14 20.55
C ASP A 375 -27.38 -0.81 21.62
N ALA A 376 -27.52 0.47 21.94
CA ALA A 376 -28.49 0.96 22.91
C ALA A 376 -29.17 2.19 22.34
N VAL A 377 -30.49 2.14 22.26
CA VAL A 377 -31.32 3.24 21.78
C VAL A 377 -32.18 3.70 22.93
N ALA A 378 -31.88 4.86 23.49
CA ALA A 378 -32.66 5.48 24.55
C ALA A 378 -33.61 6.53 23.97
N TRP A 379 -34.81 6.65 24.52
CA TRP A 379 -35.74 7.73 24.20
C TRP A 379 -36.23 8.40 25.49
N THR A 380 -36.46 9.70 25.40
CA THR A 380 -37.19 10.41 26.44
C THR A 380 -38.67 10.30 26.14
N ALA A 381 -39.46 9.71 27.05
CA ALA A 381 -40.91 9.81 26.96
C ALA A 381 -41.29 11.30 27.01
N ASP A 382 -41.97 11.79 25.98
CA ASP A 382 -42.58 13.11 26.07
C ASP A 382 -43.67 13.02 27.15
N THR A 383 -43.41 13.66 28.29
CA THR A 383 -44.36 13.68 29.43
C THR A 383 -45.52 14.64 29.20
N SER A 384 -45.68 15.16 27.97
CA SER A 384 -46.77 16.04 27.57
C SER A 384 -47.74 15.34 26.60
N GLY A 385 -48.66 14.54 27.15
CA GLY A 385 -49.78 13.96 26.39
C GLY A 385 -50.74 13.14 27.20
#